data_AF-A0A2H6H5Y7-F1
#
_entry.id   AF-A0A2H6H5Y7-F1
#
_cell.length_a   1.000
_cell.length_b   1.000
_cell.length_c   1.000
_cell.angle_alpha   90.00
_cell.angle_beta   90.00
_cell.angle_gamma   90.00
#
_symmetry.space_group_name_H-M   'P 1'
#
loop_
_entity.id
_entity.type
_entity.pdbx_description
1 polymer ?
#
loop_
_entity_poly.entity_id
_entity_poly.type
_entity_poly.pdbx_seq_one_letter_code
_entity_poly.pdbx_strand_id
1 'polypeptide(L)'
;MRRGPHHGHPGHGHGPGPRGGRLLDAGLLLLISRGTSHGYPLIEAIREDLGLDVPDVGAVYRALRRQESQGLLTSTWETGATRPRRVYTITPAGREVLEIWMRGVEEMREALERLLQVWKGDTQ
;
A
#
# COMPACT_ATOMS: atom_id res chain seq x y z
N MET A 1 33.52 10.03 35.66
CA MET A 1 33.44 10.69 34.33
C MET A 1 31.97 10.88 33.96
N ARG A 2 31.60 12.07 33.47
CA ARG A 2 30.24 12.55 33.14
C ARG A 2 29.89 12.30 31.66
N ARG A 3 28.56 12.38 31.37
CA ARG A 3 27.82 12.55 30.08
C ARG A 3 27.00 11.29 29.73
N GLY A 4 25.69 11.30 29.47
CA GLY A 4 24.64 12.32 29.37
C GLY A 4 23.36 11.63 28.84
N PRO A 5 22.14 12.19 29.00
CA PRO A 5 20.90 11.49 28.67
C PRO A 5 20.53 11.67 27.20
N HIS A 6 20.28 10.57 26.47
CA HIS A 6 19.78 10.66 25.11
C HIS A 6 18.28 10.96 25.07
N HIS A 7 17.99 12.04 24.36
CA HIS A 7 16.71 12.70 24.23
C HIS A 7 15.64 11.81 23.60
N GLY A 8 14.43 11.89 24.15
CA GLY A 8 13.22 11.55 23.42
C GLY A 8 13.04 12.52 22.27
N HIS A 9 12.91 11.98 21.05
CA HIS A 9 12.50 12.77 19.90
C HIS A 9 10.96 12.82 19.81
N PRO A 10 10.38 14.00 19.54
CA PRO A 10 8.94 14.19 19.46
C PRO A 10 8.36 13.77 18.10
N GLY A 11 7.12 13.28 18.16
CA GLY A 11 6.07 13.42 17.14
C GLY A 11 6.44 13.25 15.67
N HIS A 12 6.03 12.12 15.08
CA HIS A 12 5.56 12.14 13.70
C HIS A 12 4.09 11.74 13.71
N GLY A 13 3.23 12.76 13.77
CA GLY A 13 1.80 12.61 13.55
C GLY A 13 1.58 12.01 12.16
N HIS A 14 1.14 10.76 12.11
CA HIS A 14 0.69 10.14 10.89
C HIS A 14 -0.77 10.55 10.64
N GLY A 15 -0.97 11.83 10.30
CA GLY A 15 -2.23 12.32 9.76
C GLY A 15 -2.42 11.74 8.34
N PRO A 16 -3.56 11.10 8.03
CA PRO A 16 -3.75 10.42 6.76
C PRO A 16 -4.16 11.41 5.65
N GLY A 17 -3.18 11.88 4.88
CA GLY A 17 -3.39 12.46 3.54
C GLY A 17 -2.73 11.57 2.47
N PRO A 18 -3.31 11.43 1.26
CA PRO A 18 -2.87 10.47 0.26
C PRO A 18 -1.60 10.94 -0.46
N ARG A 19 -0.43 10.46 -0.02
CA ARG A 19 0.82 10.49 -0.81
C ARG A 19 1.07 9.08 -1.34
N GLY A 20 1.49 8.96 -2.60
CA GLY A 20 1.48 7.74 -3.44
C GLY A 20 2.00 6.42 -2.83
N GLY A 21 2.77 6.45 -1.74
CA GLY A 21 3.12 5.23 -0.98
C GLY A 21 1.92 4.53 -0.33
N ARG A 22 0.85 5.27 -0.03
CA ARG A 22 -0.40 4.74 0.55
C ARG A 22 -1.26 3.98 -0.47
N LEU A 23 -1.32 4.47 -1.70
CA LEU A 23 -2.03 3.82 -2.79
C LEU A 23 -1.33 2.54 -3.23
N LEU A 24 0.00 2.52 -3.22
CA LEU A 24 0.77 1.31 -3.48
C LEU A 24 0.46 0.20 -2.46
N ASP A 25 0.39 0.54 -1.16
CA ASP A 25 0.07 -0.43 -0.11
C ASP A 25 -1.34 -1.00 -0.27
N ALA A 26 -2.32 -0.15 -0.55
CA ALA A 26 -3.69 -0.58 -0.80
C ALA A 26 -3.80 -1.45 -2.06
N GLY A 27 -3.11 -1.06 -3.14
CA GLY A 27 -3.07 -1.80 -4.40
C GLY A 27 -2.43 -3.18 -4.24
N LEU A 28 -1.34 -3.30 -3.49
CA LEU A 28 -0.71 -4.59 -3.21
C LEU A 28 -1.63 -5.51 -2.42
N LEU A 29 -2.29 -5.02 -1.37
CA LEU A 29 -3.26 -5.82 -0.61
C LEU A 29 -4.41 -6.29 -1.49
N LEU A 30 -4.94 -5.41 -2.34
CA LEU A 30 -6.03 -5.72 -3.27
C LEU A 30 -5.65 -6.82 -4.28
N LEU A 31 -4.46 -6.70 -4.89
CA LEU A 31 -4.00 -7.67 -5.88
C LEU A 31 -3.73 -9.03 -5.23
N ILE A 32 -3.09 -9.04 -4.05
CA ILE A 32 -2.84 -10.28 -3.30
C ILE A 32 -4.15 -10.90 -2.82
N SER A 33 -5.14 -10.11 -2.40
CA SER A 33 -6.44 -10.64 -2.01
C SER A 33 -7.21 -11.30 -3.16
N ARG A 34 -6.90 -10.92 -4.41
CA ARG A 34 -7.47 -11.48 -5.64
C ARG A 34 -6.67 -12.65 -6.23
N GLY A 35 -5.54 -13.02 -5.62
CA GLY A 35 -4.75 -14.19 -5.99
C GLY A 35 -3.41 -13.89 -6.68
N THR A 36 -3.11 -12.63 -6.99
CA THR A 36 -1.80 -12.24 -7.55
C THR A 36 -0.77 -12.21 -6.43
N SER A 37 0.08 -13.23 -6.35
CA SER A 37 0.91 -13.49 -5.15
C SER A 37 2.42 -13.42 -5.39
N HIS A 38 2.86 -13.09 -6.61
CA HIS A 38 4.26 -13.07 -7.01
C HIS A 38 4.78 -11.65 -7.27
N GLY A 39 6.02 -11.37 -6.86
CA GLY A 39 6.59 -10.02 -6.90
C GLY A 39 6.58 -9.34 -8.27
N TYR A 40 7.00 -10.02 -9.35
CA TYR A 40 7.05 -9.40 -10.69
C TYR A 40 5.65 -9.22 -11.32
N PRO A 41 4.76 -10.23 -11.33
CA PRO A 41 3.36 -10.04 -11.73
C PRO A 41 2.62 -8.95 -10.93
N LEU A 42 2.97 -8.77 -9.65
CA LEU A 42 2.42 -7.67 -8.84
C LEU A 42 2.83 -6.30 -9.39
N ILE A 43 4.06 -6.13 -9.84
CA ILE A 43 4.54 -4.85 -10.39
C ILE A 43 3.83 -4.52 -11.70
N GLU A 44 3.68 -5.52 -12.57
CA GLU A 44 2.93 -5.37 -13.83
C GLU A 44 1.47 -5.04 -13.54
N ALA A 45 0.80 -5.80 -12.68
CA ALA A 45 -0.60 -5.56 -12.31
C ALA A 45 -0.81 -4.18 -11.65
N ILE A 46 0.12 -3.67 -10.84
CA ILE A 46 0.02 -2.31 -10.28
C ILE A 46 0.02 -1.25 -11.40
N ARG A 47 0.88 -1.43 -12.41
CA ARG A 47 1.03 -0.46 -13.50
C ARG A 47 -0.12 -0.56 -14.50
N GLU A 48 -0.47 -1.77 -14.90
CA GLU A 48 -1.44 -2.04 -15.96
C GLU A 48 -2.88 -1.98 -15.45
N ASP A 49 -3.18 -2.65 -14.33
CA ASP A 49 -4.55 -2.74 -13.84
C ASP A 49 -4.96 -1.51 -13.00
N LEU A 50 -4.00 -0.97 -12.22
CA LEU A 50 -4.29 0.14 -11.30
C LEU A 50 -3.82 1.50 -11.82
N GLY A 51 -3.04 1.54 -12.91
CA GLY A 51 -2.51 2.79 -13.47
C GLY A 51 -1.61 3.58 -12.50
N LEU A 52 -1.07 2.90 -11.47
CA LEU A 52 -0.26 3.55 -10.46
C LEU A 52 1.20 3.56 -10.88
N ASP A 53 1.85 4.71 -10.69
CA ASP A 53 3.28 4.81 -10.91
C ASP A 53 4.04 4.12 -9.78
N VAL A 54 4.99 3.26 -10.17
CA VAL A 54 5.83 2.50 -9.25
C VAL A 54 7.26 3.01 -9.42
N PRO A 55 7.82 3.70 -8.40
CA PRO A 55 9.11 4.38 -8.53
C PRO A 55 10.23 3.43 -8.92
N ASP A 56 10.28 2.27 -8.26
CA ASP A 56 11.26 1.22 -8.52
C ASP A 56 10.75 -0.13 -8.01
N VAL A 57 11.31 -1.21 -8.54
CA VAL A 57 11.01 -2.60 -8.13
C VAL A 57 11.25 -2.80 -6.62
N GLY A 58 12.29 -2.18 -6.07
CA GLY A 58 12.59 -2.22 -4.64
C GLY A 58 11.53 -1.54 -3.78
N ALA A 59 10.79 -0.54 -4.27
CA ALA A 59 9.70 0.11 -3.55
C ALA A 59 8.57 -0.89 -3.26
N VAL A 60 8.24 -1.75 -4.23
CA VAL A 60 7.27 -2.83 -4.06
C VAL A 60 7.75 -3.83 -3.02
N TYR A 61 9.01 -4.29 -3.10
CA TYR A 61 9.53 -5.23 -2.10
C TYR A 61 9.63 -4.62 -0.69
N ARG A 62 9.93 -3.32 -0.57
CA ARG A 62 9.90 -2.61 0.73
C ARG A 62 8.47 -2.51 1.26
N ALA A 63 7.48 -2.28 0.39
CA ALA A 63 6.06 -2.29 0.77
C ALA A 63 5.59 -3.67 1.24
N LEU A 64 5.89 -4.73 0.47
CA LEU A 64 5.57 -6.11 0.84
C LEU A 64 6.17 -6.51 2.18
N ARG A 65 7.46 -6.21 2.41
CA ARG A 65 8.12 -6.48 3.70
C ARG A 65 7.49 -5.69 4.86
N ARG A 66 7.10 -4.44 4.61
CA ARG A 66 6.41 -3.61 5.62
C ARG A 66 5.05 -4.23 5.98
N GLN A 67 4.24 -4.59 4.99
CA GLN A 67 2.92 -5.17 5.22
C GLN A 67 3.01 -6.55 5.89
N GLU A 68 4.02 -7.34 5.56
CA GLU A 68 4.32 -8.58 6.27
C GLU A 68 4.73 -8.34 7.73
N SER A 69 5.61 -7.35 8.00
CA SER A 69 5.99 -7.00 9.38
C SER A 69 4.83 -6.45 10.21
N GLN A 70 3.81 -5.91 9.55
CA GLN A 70 2.56 -5.45 10.16
C GLN A 70 1.53 -6.57 10.34
N GLY A 71 1.82 -7.79 9.89
CA GLY A 71 0.91 -8.93 9.97
C GLY A 71 -0.25 -8.88 8.97
N LEU A 72 -0.20 -8.00 7.96
CA LEU A 72 -1.23 -7.87 6.92
C LEU A 72 -1.06 -8.92 5.81
N LEU A 73 0.19 -9.35 5.61
CA LEU A 73 0.58 -10.39 4.68
C LEU A 73 1.39 -11.47 5.41
N THR A 74 1.33 -12.68 4.90
CA THR A 74 2.29 -13.75 5.18
C THR A 74 2.98 -14.15 3.89
N SER A 75 4.15 -14.76 3.98
CA SER A 75 4.80 -15.31 2.80
C SER A 75 5.37 -16.71 3.00
N THR A 76 5.45 -17.45 1.90
CA THR A 76 6.06 -18.77 1.83
C THR A 76 7.04 -18.83 0.66
N TRP A 77 8.02 -19.72 0.76
CA TRP A 77 8.91 -20.05 -0.35
C TRP A 77 8.34 -21.24 -1.10
N GLU A 78 8.06 -21.05 -2.39
CA GLU A 78 7.79 -22.15 -3.31
C GLU A 78 9.10 -22.61 -3.95
N THR A 79 9.53 -23.83 -3.61
CA THR A 79 10.78 -24.44 -4.07
C THR A 79 10.58 -25.44 -5.22
N GLY A 80 9.36 -25.59 -5.73
CA GLY A 80 9.01 -26.52 -6.82
C GLY A 80 9.22 -25.98 -8.23
N ALA A 81 9.61 -24.71 -8.37
CA ALA A 81 9.95 -24.09 -9.66
C ALA A 81 11.47 -24.11 -9.89
N THR A 82 11.90 -23.90 -11.13
CA THR A 82 13.32 -23.80 -11.53
C THR A 82 14.13 -22.81 -10.69
N ARG A 83 13.47 -21.85 -10.03
CA ARG A 83 14.03 -20.95 -9.03
C ARG A 83 13.07 -20.78 -7.85
N PRO A 84 13.56 -20.79 -6.59
CA PRO A 84 12.73 -20.49 -5.42
C PRO A 84 12.06 -19.12 -5.56
N ARG A 85 10.75 -19.07 -5.36
CA ARG A 85 9.97 -17.83 -5.42
C ARG A 85 9.22 -17.58 -4.13
N ARG A 86 9.14 -16.31 -3.73
CA ARG A 86 8.39 -15.89 -2.56
C ARG A 86 6.95 -15.59 -2.96
N VAL A 87 6.01 -16.22 -2.28
CA VAL A 87 4.58 -16.11 -2.53
C VAL A 87 3.95 -15.42 -1.34
N TYR A 88 3.14 -14.40 -1.59
CA TYR A 88 2.45 -13.64 -0.55
C TYR A 88 0.98 -14.04 -0.47
N THR A 89 0.47 -14.05 0.76
CA THR A 89 -0.94 -14.35 1.04
C THR A 89 -1.46 -13.33 2.03
N ILE A 90 -2.66 -12.79 1.77
CA ILE A 90 -3.30 -11.82 2.66
C ILE A 90 -3.84 -12.51 3.92
N THR A 91 -3.62 -11.89 5.07
CA THR A 91 -4.14 -12.37 6.37
C THR A 91 -5.56 -11.85 6.62
N PRO A 92 -6.28 -12.36 7.64
CA PRO A 92 -7.55 -11.75 8.06
C PRO A 92 -7.40 -10.26 8.41
N ALA A 93 -6.36 -9.89 9.17
CA ALA A 93 -6.06 -8.50 9.51
C ALA A 93 -5.76 -7.64 8.27
N GLY A 94 -5.04 -8.20 7.29
CA GLY A 94 -4.80 -7.53 6.01
C GLY A 94 -6.09 -7.24 5.24
N ARG A 95 -7.06 -8.16 5.30
CA ARG A 95 -8.38 -8.01 4.69
C ARG A 95 -9.20 -6.90 5.35
N GLU A 96 -9.22 -6.84 6.68
CA GLU A 96 -9.89 -5.76 7.42
C GLU A 96 -9.29 -4.39 7.10
N VAL A 97 -7.95 -4.32 7.06
CA VAL A 97 -7.25 -3.09 6.67
C VAL A 97 -7.60 -2.70 5.24
N LEU A 98 -7.59 -3.64 4.29
CA LEU A 98 -7.98 -3.38 2.90
C LEU A 98 -9.39 -2.78 2.79
N GLU A 99 -10.36 -3.31 3.53
CA GLU A 99 -11.73 -2.75 3.56
C GLU A 99 -11.76 -1.30 4.05
N ILE A 100 -11.02 -0.99 5.12
CA ILE A 100 -10.90 0.39 5.63
C ILE A 100 -10.29 1.32 4.57
N TRP A 101 -9.24 0.86 3.88
CA TRP A 101 -8.62 1.61 2.79
C TRP A 101 -9.60 1.88 1.65
N MET A 102 -10.35 0.87 1.21
CA MET A 102 -11.27 1.02 0.08
C MET A 102 -12.43 1.97 0.39
N ARG A 103 -12.97 1.92 1.62
CA ARG A 103 -13.95 2.92 2.08
C ARG A 103 -13.40 4.34 2.05
N GLY A 104 -12.17 4.54 2.51
CA GLY A 104 -11.52 5.85 2.43
C GLY A 104 -11.29 6.32 0.99
N VAL A 105 -11.06 5.40 0.05
CA VAL A 105 -10.96 5.73 -1.39
C VAL A 105 -12.31 6.16 -1.95
N GLU A 106 -13.40 5.49 -1.59
CA GLU A 106 -14.76 5.87 -1.99
C GLU A 106 -15.13 7.26 -1.46
N GLU A 107 -14.85 7.53 -0.18
CA GLU A 107 -15.07 8.84 0.44
C GLU A 107 -14.24 9.95 -0.23
N MET A 108 -12.98 9.67 -0.55
CA MET A 108 -12.12 10.60 -1.27
C MET A 108 -12.63 10.86 -2.69
N ARG A 109 -13.09 9.82 -3.40
CA ARG A 109 -13.68 9.96 -4.74
C ARG A 109 -14.86 10.92 -4.70
N GLU A 110 -15.79 10.72 -3.77
CA GLU A 110 -16.95 11.60 -3.57
C GLU A 110 -16.54 13.05 -3.28
N ALA A 111 -15.54 13.25 -2.41
CA ALA A 111 -15.04 14.58 -2.08
C ALA A 111 -14.40 15.28 -3.30
N LEU A 112 -13.60 14.55 -4.08
CA LEU A 112 -12.97 15.06 -5.31
C LEU A 112 -14.02 15.39 -6.38
N GLU A 113 -15.05 14.55 -6.53
CA GLU A 113 -16.15 14.81 -7.48
C GLU A 113 -16.89 16.10 -7.13
N ARG A 114 -17.21 16.31 -5.84
CA ARG A 114 -17.83 17.56 -5.37
C ARG A 114 -16.92 18.77 -5.60
N LEU A 115 -15.63 18.64 -5.30
CA LEU A 115 -14.66 19.72 -5.52
C LEU A 115 -14.60 20.12 -7.01
N LEU A 116 -14.55 19.13 -7.91
CA LEU A 116 -14.53 19.36 -9.35
C LEU A 116 -15.85 19.98 -9.86
N GLN A 117 -16.99 19.60 -9.28
CA GLN A 117 -18.29 20.19 -9.61
C GLN A 117 -18.34 21.67 -9.24
N VAL A 118 -17.91 22.03 -8.02
CA VAL A 118 -17.87 23.44 -7.57
C VAL A 118 -16.94 24.25 -8.46
N TRP A 119 -15.73 23.75 -8.73
CA TRP A 119 -14.77 24.46 -9.59
C TRP A 119 -15.29 24.68 -11.02
N LYS A 120 -15.98 23.70 -11.61
CA LYS A 120 -16.63 23.85 -12.93
C LYS A 120 -17.85 24.78 -12.89
N GLY A 121 -18.47 24.92 -11.72
CA GLY A 121 -19.69 25.70 -11.50
C GLY A 121 -19.48 27.21 -11.28
N ASP A 122 -18.25 27.66 -11.03
CA ASP A 122 -17.91 29.09 -10.81
C ASP A 122 -17.33 29.77 -12.07
N THR A 123 -17.67 29.28 -13.26
CA THR A 123 -17.48 30.01 -14.53
C THR A 123 -18.83 30.57 -14.99
N GLN A 124 -19.36 31.56 -14.27
CA GLN A 124 -20.40 32.44 -14.79
C GLN A 124 -20.09 33.90 -14.43
#